data_AF-A0A1E5P430-F1
#
_entry.id   AF-A0A1E5P430-F1
#
_cell.length_a   1.000
_cell.length_b   1.000
_cell.length_c   1.000
_cell.angle_alpha   90.00
_cell.angle_beta   90.00
_cell.angle_gamma   90.00
#
_symmetry.space_group_name_H-M   'P 1'
#
loop_
_entity.id
_entity.type
_entity.pdbx_description
1 polymer ?
#
loop_
_entity_poly.entity_id
_entity_poly.type
_entity_poly.pdbx_seq_one_letter_code
_entity_poly.pdbx_strand_id
1 'polypeptide(L)'
;MTKGFTEHQIEAIHRHLTDAEYKNPEAVLQVDSYGGAVNDVRSEETAVPQRSSVMKLQYQTYWTWGTDADKNGFFDYRDAEKDPEIAGPHLRWIRNFYQDVYKPTGGVPAVVDPAFPATKDANTDGCYINYPDVDISDPTLNTLGQPWHQLYYKNSYQRLQRAKKLWDPHNVFRHEQSVAVPAAK
;
A
#
# COMPACT_ATOMS: atom_id res chain seq x y z
N MET A 1 1.51 7.19 -8.94
CA MET A 1 0.75 8.39 -9.34
C MET A 1 0.76 8.52 -10.86
N THR A 2 -0.34 8.96 -11.47
CA THR A 2 -0.48 9.17 -12.93
C THR A 2 -0.20 10.60 -13.37
N LYS A 3 -0.12 11.54 -12.42
CA LYS A 3 0.18 12.97 -12.60
C LYS A 3 0.76 13.53 -11.29
N GLY A 4 1.04 14.83 -11.25
CA GLY A 4 1.51 15.52 -10.05
C GLY A 4 0.53 15.44 -8.88
N PHE A 5 1.04 15.78 -7.69
CA PHE A 5 0.23 15.86 -6.47
C PHE A 5 -0.90 16.89 -6.61
N THR A 6 -2.06 16.59 -6.04
CA THR A 6 -3.13 17.59 -5.85
C THR A 6 -2.78 18.53 -4.70
N GLU A 7 -3.47 19.66 -4.60
CA GLU A 7 -3.29 20.60 -3.48
C GLU A 7 -3.55 19.91 -2.13
N HIS A 8 -4.62 19.12 -2.02
CA HIS A 8 -4.89 18.29 -0.84
C HIS A 8 -3.72 17.37 -0.47
N GLN A 9 -3.11 16.71 -1.47
CA GLN A 9 -1.97 15.82 -1.23
C GLN A 9 -0.74 16.58 -0.77
N ILE A 10 -0.46 17.75 -1.36
CA ILE A 10 0.66 18.61 -0.95
C ILE A 10 0.47 19.07 0.49
N GLU A 11 -0.74 19.50 0.85
CA GLU A 11 -1.06 19.92 2.22
C GLU A 11 -0.93 18.77 3.22
N ALA A 12 -1.42 17.57 2.88
CA ALA A 12 -1.27 16.38 3.72
C ALA A 12 0.21 16.00 3.89
N ILE A 13 0.98 15.96 2.79
CA ILE A 13 2.42 15.67 2.83
C ILE A 13 3.15 16.68 3.73
N HIS A 14 2.90 17.97 3.54
CA HIS A 14 3.51 19.00 4.38
C HIS A 14 3.14 18.80 5.85
N ARG A 15 1.84 18.67 6.15
CA ARG A 15 1.33 18.50 7.52
C ARG A 15 2.01 17.35 8.28
N HIS A 16 2.10 16.17 7.67
CA HIS A 16 2.66 14.98 8.33
C HIS A 16 4.18 14.99 8.41
N LEU A 17 4.88 15.60 7.46
CA LEU A 17 6.35 15.73 7.49
C LEU A 17 6.84 16.88 8.39
N THR A 18 5.99 17.85 8.72
CA THR A 18 6.31 18.96 9.63
C THR A 18 5.61 18.85 10.98
N ASP A 19 5.01 17.71 11.31
CA ASP A 19 4.32 17.50 12.58
C ASP A 19 5.33 17.54 13.75
N ALA A 20 5.19 18.53 14.64
CA ALA A 20 6.07 18.71 15.77
C ALA A 20 5.86 17.66 16.89
N GLU A 21 4.70 16.99 16.90
CA GLU A 21 4.36 15.98 17.90
C GLU A 21 4.97 14.62 17.56
N TYR A 22 5.31 14.36 16.30
CA TYR A 22 5.97 13.13 15.86
C TYR A 22 7.47 13.34 15.61
N LYS A 23 8.30 12.76 16.49
CA LYS A 23 9.76 12.90 16.43
C LYS A 23 10.40 11.63 15.88
N ASN A 24 10.59 11.59 14.56
CA ASN A 24 11.39 10.56 13.92
C ASN A 24 12.15 11.13 12.70
N PRO A 25 13.48 11.33 12.78
CA PRO A 25 14.26 11.84 11.66
C PRO A 25 14.40 10.84 10.49
N GLU A 26 14.05 9.57 10.69
CA GLU A 26 14.08 8.51 9.68
C GLU A 26 12.70 8.28 9.03
N ALA A 27 11.73 9.16 9.28
CA ALA A 27 10.45 9.17 8.59
C ALA A 27 10.58 9.85 7.22
N VAL A 28 10.13 9.20 6.15
CA VAL A 28 10.36 9.65 4.77
C VAL A 28 9.21 9.29 3.84
N LEU A 29 8.84 10.25 2.99
CA LEU A 29 8.12 9.99 1.74
C LEU A 29 9.14 10.00 0.60
N GLN A 30 9.43 8.83 0.05
CA GLN A 30 10.31 8.72 -1.12
C GLN A 30 9.47 8.84 -2.40
N VAL A 31 9.91 9.70 -3.33
CA VAL A 31 9.26 9.96 -4.61
C VAL A 31 10.19 9.52 -5.74
N ASP A 32 9.94 8.34 -6.29
CA ASP A 32 10.76 7.76 -7.34
C ASP A 32 10.18 8.10 -8.72
N SER A 33 11.03 8.58 -9.63
CA SER A 33 10.64 8.74 -11.04
C SER A 33 10.22 7.41 -11.65
N TYR A 34 9.14 7.40 -12.43
CA TYR A 34 8.63 6.19 -13.07
C TYR A 34 8.03 6.50 -14.45
N GLY A 35 7.53 5.47 -15.14
CA GLY A 35 6.95 5.60 -16.47
C GLY A 35 8.01 5.44 -17.57
N GLY A 36 8.05 6.36 -18.52
CA GLY A 36 8.91 6.25 -19.70
C GLY A 36 8.66 4.93 -20.44
N ALA A 37 9.74 4.21 -20.79
CA ALA A 37 9.66 2.91 -21.48
C ALA A 37 8.83 1.85 -20.73
N VAL A 38 8.62 2.00 -19.42
CA VAL A 38 7.69 1.12 -18.69
C VAL A 38 6.26 1.27 -19.21
N ASN A 39 5.85 2.46 -19.61
CA ASN A 39 4.50 2.77 -20.06
C ASN A 39 4.25 2.39 -21.54
N ASP A 40 5.30 2.02 -22.29
CA ASP A 40 5.19 1.59 -23.69
C ASP A 40 4.60 0.18 -23.84
N VAL A 41 4.62 -0.62 -22.76
CA VAL A 41 4.07 -1.98 -22.74
C VAL A 41 2.60 -1.95 -22.35
N ARG A 42 1.73 -2.72 -23.02
CA ARG A 42 0.31 -2.78 -22.65
C ARG A 42 0.11 -3.36 -21.25
N SER A 43 -0.92 -2.88 -20.55
CA SER A 43 -1.22 -3.25 -19.15
C SER A 43 -1.32 -4.76 -18.93
N GLU A 44 -1.90 -5.47 -19.88
CA GLU A 44 -2.22 -6.90 -19.83
C GLU A 44 -1.10 -7.83 -20.32
N GLU A 45 -0.03 -7.29 -20.92
CA GLU A 45 1.06 -8.11 -21.46
C GLU A 45 1.88 -8.78 -20.35
N THR A 46 1.92 -8.18 -19.16
CA THR A 46 2.67 -8.68 -18.00
C THR A 46 1.78 -8.75 -16.75
N ALA A 47 2.34 -9.26 -15.64
CA ALA A 47 1.67 -9.22 -14.34
C ALA A 47 1.74 -7.84 -13.64
N VAL A 48 2.38 -6.83 -14.26
CA VAL A 48 2.48 -5.46 -13.75
C VAL A 48 1.59 -4.55 -14.60
N PRO A 49 0.35 -4.27 -14.18
CA PRO A 49 -0.64 -3.58 -14.99
C PRO A 49 -0.53 -2.06 -14.98
N GLN A 50 0.24 -1.46 -14.06
CA GLN A 50 0.39 -0.01 -13.95
C GLN A 50 1.32 0.54 -15.03
N ARG A 51 0.73 1.03 -16.13
CA ARG A 51 1.42 1.49 -17.35
C ARG A 51 1.10 2.94 -17.71
N SER A 52 0.50 3.69 -16.79
CA SER A 52 0.21 5.13 -16.94
C SER A 52 0.82 5.98 -15.82
N SER A 53 1.59 5.38 -14.91
CA SER A 53 2.19 6.08 -13.78
C SER A 53 3.44 6.87 -14.21
N VAL A 54 3.67 8.01 -13.57
CA VAL A 54 4.85 8.88 -13.76
C VAL A 54 5.78 8.91 -12.54
N MET A 55 5.31 8.42 -11.40
CA MET A 55 6.10 8.28 -10.16
C MET A 55 5.54 7.18 -9.26
N LYS A 56 6.42 6.59 -8.45
CA LYS A 56 6.07 5.71 -7.33
C LYS A 56 6.33 6.43 -6.02
N LEU A 57 5.47 6.18 -5.04
CA LEU A 57 5.61 6.73 -3.70
C LEU A 57 5.87 5.58 -2.73
N GLN A 58 6.82 5.78 -1.82
CA GLN A 58 7.06 4.87 -0.70
C GLN A 58 6.98 5.67 0.59
N TYR A 59 6.01 5.32 1.41
CA TYR A 59 5.84 5.86 2.76
C TYR A 59 6.64 4.95 3.67
N GLN A 60 7.60 5.51 4.38
CA GLN A 60 8.54 4.73 5.18
C GLN A 60 8.78 5.44 6.50
N THR A 61 8.90 4.66 7.56
CA THR A 61 9.37 5.12 8.85
C THR A 61 10.24 4.03 9.43
N TYR A 62 11.45 4.38 9.80
CA TYR A 62 12.40 3.45 10.43
C TYR A 62 12.56 3.82 11.90
N TRP A 63 12.79 2.83 12.73
CA TRP A 63 13.04 3.00 14.15
C TRP A 63 13.84 1.82 14.68
N THR A 64 14.45 2.00 15.84
CA THR A 64 15.07 0.93 16.60
C THR A 64 14.10 0.42 17.65
N TRP A 65 14.04 -0.89 17.89
CA TRP A 65 13.19 -1.48 18.93
C TRP A 65 13.52 -0.94 20.33
N GLY A 66 14.82 -0.71 20.63
CA GLY A 66 15.29 0.11 21.76
C GLY A 66 15.08 -0.47 23.17
N THR A 67 14.13 -1.39 23.34
CA THR A 67 13.73 -2.02 24.60
C THR A 67 13.52 -3.52 24.37
N ASP A 68 14.19 -4.36 25.16
CA ASP A 68 13.94 -5.81 25.24
C ASP A 68 12.77 -6.05 26.22
N ALA A 69 11.55 -5.91 25.70
CA ALA A 69 10.32 -5.96 26.48
C ALA A 69 9.93 -7.39 26.87
N ASP A 70 10.30 -8.38 26.05
CA ASP A 70 10.04 -9.79 26.34
C ASP A 70 11.16 -10.47 27.17
N LYS A 71 12.29 -9.78 27.36
CA LYS A 71 13.47 -10.17 28.15
C LYS A 71 14.18 -11.40 27.59
N ASN A 72 14.19 -11.55 26.27
CA ASN A 72 14.84 -12.67 25.59
C ASN A 72 16.31 -12.39 25.19
N GLY A 73 16.81 -11.17 25.43
CA GLY A 73 18.17 -10.74 25.12
C GLY A 73 18.35 -10.20 23.69
N PHE A 74 17.29 -10.06 22.90
CA PHE A 74 17.26 -9.51 21.55
C PHE A 74 16.33 -8.30 21.49
N PHE A 75 16.65 -7.35 20.61
CA PHE A 75 15.82 -6.18 20.32
C PHE A 75 15.16 -6.41 18.96
N ASP A 76 13.92 -6.90 18.94
CA ASP A 76 13.22 -7.29 17.71
C ASP A 76 11.71 -6.99 17.73
N TYR A 77 11.00 -7.42 16.69
CA TYR A 77 9.58 -7.13 16.53
C TYR A 77 8.69 -7.73 17.64
N ARG A 78 9.16 -8.77 18.34
CA ARG A 78 8.44 -9.42 19.44
C ARG A 78 8.36 -8.52 20.66
N ASP A 79 9.30 -7.59 20.81
CA ASP A 79 9.22 -6.55 21.83
C ASP A 79 7.99 -5.68 21.62
N ALA A 80 7.68 -5.33 20.38
CA ALA A 80 6.48 -4.57 20.05
C ALA A 80 5.18 -5.38 20.22
N GLU A 81 5.24 -6.73 20.21
CA GLU A 81 4.11 -7.57 20.59
C GLU A 81 3.85 -7.55 22.11
N LYS A 82 4.87 -7.24 22.93
CA LYS A 82 4.76 -7.09 24.39
C LYS A 82 4.46 -5.66 24.84
N ASP A 83 5.15 -4.69 24.25
CA ASP A 83 4.95 -3.27 24.47
C ASP A 83 4.60 -2.59 23.14
N PRO A 84 3.29 -2.45 22.85
CA PRO A 84 2.84 -1.83 21.61
C PRO A 84 3.33 -0.40 21.42
N GLU A 85 3.78 0.32 22.46
CA GLU A 85 4.29 1.69 22.29
C GLU A 85 5.69 1.75 21.66
N ILE A 86 6.38 0.62 21.51
CA ILE A 86 7.63 0.55 20.75
C ILE A 86 7.39 0.83 19.25
N ALA A 87 6.32 0.28 18.67
CA ALA A 87 5.99 0.46 17.26
C ALA A 87 4.76 1.36 17.03
N GLY A 88 3.90 1.49 18.04
CA GLY A 88 2.58 2.13 17.98
C GLY A 88 2.62 3.56 17.45
N PRO A 89 3.46 4.47 17.99
CA PRO A 89 3.58 5.83 17.48
C PRO A 89 3.96 5.89 16.00
N HIS A 90 4.90 5.04 15.57
CA HIS A 90 5.38 4.99 14.18
C HIS A 90 4.31 4.47 13.22
N LEU A 91 3.62 3.38 13.60
CA LEU A 91 2.52 2.81 12.84
C LEU A 91 1.32 3.76 12.76
N ARG A 92 0.99 4.47 13.86
CA ARG A 92 -0.06 5.50 13.86
C ARG A 92 0.29 6.64 12.91
N TRP A 93 1.52 7.14 12.95
CA TRP A 93 1.95 8.22 12.06
C TRP A 93 1.87 7.81 10.58
N ILE A 94 2.44 6.67 10.18
CA ILE A 94 2.47 6.27 8.77
C ILE A 94 1.06 5.96 8.23
N ARG A 95 0.19 5.34 9.05
CA ARG A 95 -1.22 5.10 8.70
C ARG A 95 -1.98 6.41 8.50
N ASN A 96 -1.85 7.33 9.45
CA ASN A 96 -2.52 8.63 9.36
C ASN A 96 -2.02 9.43 8.15
N PHE A 97 -0.71 9.43 7.88
CA PHE A 97 -0.14 10.09 6.72
C PHE A 97 -0.68 9.50 5.42
N TYR A 98 -0.62 8.17 5.27
CA TYR A 98 -1.12 7.49 4.08
C TYR A 98 -2.61 7.75 3.85
N GLN A 99 -3.44 7.57 4.90
CA GLN A 99 -4.87 7.82 4.80
C GLN A 99 -5.21 9.26 4.45
N ASP A 100 -4.49 10.23 4.99
CA ASP A 100 -4.75 11.64 4.73
C ASP A 100 -4.44 12.01 3.28
N VAL A 101 -3.30 11.57 2.73
CA VAL A 101 -2.97 11.77 1.30
C VAL A 101 -4.06 11.22 0.38
N TYR A 102 -4.62 10.06 0.71
CA TYR A 102 -5.63 9.38 -0.11
C TYR A 102 -7.06 9.54 0.40
N LYS A 103 -7.30 10.50 1.30
CA LYS A 103 -8.62 10.74 1.90
C LYS A 103 -9.76 10.91 0.86
N PRO A 104 -9.57 11.62 -0.27
CA PRO A 104 -10.63 11.76 -1.28
C PRO A 104 -11.06 10.42 -1.90
N THR A 105 -10.20 9.42 -1.87
CA THR A 105 -10.44 8.08 -2.41
C THR A 105 -10.50 7.03 -1.29
N GLY A 106 -10.97 7.41 -0.11
CA GLY A 106 -11.23 6.47 0.99
C GLY A 106 -9.99 5.88 1.64
N GLY A 107 -8.88 6.61 1.65
CA GLY A 107 -7.67 6.25 2.40
C GLY A 107 -6.69 5.34 1.65
N VAL A 108 -6.94 5.04 0.37
CA VAL A 108 -6.06 4.22 -0.47
C VAL A 108 -5.83 4.83 -1.86
N PRO A 109 -4.67 4.57 -2.51
CA PRO A 109 -4.38 5.02 -3.87
C PRO A 109 -5.23 4.25 -4.86
N ALA A 110 -6.47 4.68 -5.03
CA ALA A 110 -7.46 3.96 -5.81
C ALA A 110 -7.06 3.74 -7.28
N VAL A 111 -7.60 2.68 -7.86
CA VAL A 111 -7.63 2.49 -9.31
C VAL A 111 -8.94 3.06 -9.83
N VAL A 112 -8.92 3.80 -10.93
CA VAL A 112 -10.15 4.32 -11.55
C VAL A 112 -11.08 3.16 -11.91
N ASP A 113 -12.30 3.17 -11.37
CA ASP A 113 -13.31 2.15 -11.60
C ASP A 113 -14.72 2.78 -11.53
N PRO A 114 -15.57 2.62 -12.57
CA PRO A 114 -16.95 3.11 -12.57
C PRO A 114 -17.82 2.64 -11.39
N ALA A 115 -17.51 1.48 -10.79
CA ALA A 115 -18.18 0.99 -9.59
C ALA A 115 -17.89 1.84 -8.34
N PHE A 116 -16.84 2.67 -8.38
CA PHE A 116 -16.40 3.52 -7.28
C PHE A 116 -16.33 4.98 -7.77
N PRO A 117 -17.45 5.75 -7.75
CA PRO A 117 -17.51 7.10 -8.31
C PRO A 117 -16.45 8.08 -7.78
N ALA A 118 -16.03 7.92 -6.51
CA ALA A 118 -14.96 8.71 -5.89
C ALA A 118 -13.61 8.59 -6.62
N THR A 119 -13.41 7.55 -7.42
CA THR A 119 -12.15 7.29 -8.13
C THR A 119 -12.07 7.99 -9.49
N LYS A 120 -13.16 8.60 -9.97
CA LYS A 120 -13.22 9.22 -11.32
C LYS A 120 -12.07 10.18 -11.58
N ASP A 121 -11.76 11.02 -10.60
CA ASP A 121 -10.74 12.06 -10.69
C ASP A 121 -9.42 11.67 -10.00
N ALA A 122 -9.29 10.42 -9.56
CA ALA A 122 -8.10 9.91 -8.88
C ALA A 122 -6.84 10.11 -9.74
N ASN A 123 -5.74 10.49 -9.09
CA ASN A 123 -4.43 10.64 -9.72
C ASN A 123 -3.48 9.46 -9.39
N THR A 124 -4.06 8.32 -9.03
CA THR A 124 -3.37 7.09 -8.63
C THR A 124 -3.66 5.95 -9.62
N ASP A 125 -2.86 4.89 -9.53
CA ASP A 125 -3.03 3.69 -10.35
C ASP A 125 -2.88 2.41 -9.50
N GLY A 126 -3.30 2.48 -8.23
CA GLY A 126 -3.13 1.38 -7.29
C GLY A 126 -1.78 1.35 -6.58
N CYS A 127 -1.42 0.15 -6.11
CA CYS A 127 -0.23 -0.17 -5.33
C CYS A 127 0.74 -1.05 -6.12
N TYR A 128 1.94 -1.27 -5.58
CA TYR A 128 2.95 -2.15 -6.16
C TYR A 128 3.28 -3.30 -5.21
N ILE A 129 3.13 -4.55 -5.65
CA ILE A 129 3.17 -5.73 -4.76
C ILE A 129 4.50 -5.94 -4.04
N ASN A 130 5.62 -5.46 -4.59
CA ASN A 130 6.91 -5.54 -3.89
C ASN A 130 7.00 -4.58 -2.69
N TYR A 131 6.02 -3.68 -2.52
CA TYR A 131 5.79 -2.87 -1.33
C TYR A 131 4.48 -3.34 -0.67
N PRO A 132 4.46 -4.55 -0.10
CA PRO A 132 3.23 -5.11 0.45
C PRO A 132 2.83 -4.35 1.71
N ASP A 133 1.56 -4.00 1.76
CA ASP A 133 0.90 -3.39 2.91
C ASP A 133 -0.41 -4.12 3.18
N VAL A 134 -0.53 -4.76 4.35
CA VAL A 134 -1.73 -5.49 4.76
C VAL A 134 -2.87 -4.55 5.16
N ASP A 135 -2.57 -3.30 5.51
CA ASP A 135 -3.54 -2.31 5.98
C ASP A 135 -4.53 -1.91 4.87
N ILE A 136 -4.16 -2.03 3.59
CA ILE A 136 -5.10 -1.77 2.48
C ILE A 136 -6.22 -2.82 2.38
N SER A 137 -6.11 -3.94 3.12
CA SER A 137 -7.20 -4.92 3.30
C SER A 137 -8.10 -4.59 4.49
N ASP A 138 -7.70 -3.69 5.38
CA ASP A 138 -8.45 -3.33 6.58
C ASP A 138 -9.59 -2.35 6.20
N PRO A 139 -10.88 -2.69 6.46
CA PRO A 139 -12.01 -1.83 6.10
C PRO A 139 -12.08 -0.52 6.90
N THR A 140 -11.36 -0.42 8.03
CA THR A 140 -11.22 0.83 8.79
C THR A 140 -10.21 1.78 8.15
N LEU A 141 -9.26 1.23 7.38
CA LEU A 141 -8.21 2.00 6.71
C LEU A 141 -8.52 2.27 5.23
N ASN A 142 -9.05 1.27 4.54
CA ASN A 142 -9.57 1.32 3.19
C ASN A 142 -11.11 1.42 3.22
N THR A 143 -11.59 2.66 3.30
CA THR A 143 -13.03 2.96 3.34
C THR A 143 -13.66 3.07 1.95
N LEU A 144 -12.85 3.04 0.89
CA LEU A 144 -13.33 2.96 -0.49
C LEU A 144 -13.94 1.59 -0.79
N GLY A 145 -13.36 0.53 -0.20
CA GLY A 145 -13.79 -0.85 -0.41
C GLY A 145 -13.26 -1.50 -1.69
N GLN A 146 -12.30 -0.88 -2.39
CA GLN A 146 -11.58 -1.57 -3.46
C GLN A 146 -10.72 -2.68 -2.85
N PRO A 147 -10.88 -3.95 -3.27
CA PRO A 147 -10.13 -5.04 -2.66
C PRO A 147 -8.63 -4.91 -2.97
N TRP A 148 -7.78 -5.34 -2.03
CA TRP A 148 -6.31 -5.24 -2.14
C TRP A 148 -5.78 -5.73 -3.49
N HIS A 149 -6.33 -6.82 -4.03
CA HIS A 149 -5.89 -7.39 -5.30
C HIS A 149 -6.23 -6.50 -6.51
N GLN A 150 -7.29 -5.70 -6.44
CA GLN A 150 -7.61 -4.71 -7.46
C GLN A 150 -6.61 -3.55 -7.40
N LEU A 151 -6.22 -3.12 -6.19
CA LEU A 151 -5.19 -2.10 -5.98
C LEU A 151 -3.83 -2.56 -6.54
N TYR A 152 -3.40 -3.81 -6.33
CA TYR A 152 -2.12 -4.28 -6.87
C TYR A 152 -2.17 -4.72 -8.34
N TYR A 153 -3.20 -5.45 -8.74
CA TYR A 153 -3.19 -6.23 -9.99
C TYR A 153 -4.25 -5.82 -11.00
N LYS A 154 -5.13 -4.85 -10.69
CA LYS A 154 -6.18 -4.37 -11.60
C LYS A 154 -6.91 -5.56 -12.24
N ASN A 155 -7.10 -5.52 -13.57
CA ASN A 155 -7.73 -6.59 -14.34
C ASN A 155 -6.84 -7.84 -14.52
N SER A 156 -5.53 -7.74 -14.27
CA SER A 156 -4.60 -8.88 -14.39
C SER A 156 -4.82 -9.94 -13.31
N TYR A 157 -5.53 -9.63 -12.21
CA TYR A 157 -5.79 -10.58 -11.14
C TYR A 157 -6.51 -11.85 -11.63
N GLN A 158 -7.45 -11.72 -12.57
CA GLN A 158 -8.16 -12.88 -13.12
C GLN A 158 -7.21 -13.87 -13.81
N ARG A 159 -6.19 -13.37 -14.53
CA ARG A 159 -5.16 -14.20 -15.16
C ARG A 159 -4.27 -14.86 -14.11
N LEU A 160 -3.94 -14.14 -13.03
CA LEU A 160 -3.17 -14.68 -11.90
C LEU A 160 -3.94 -15.80 -11.18
N GLN A 161 -5.25 -15.64 -10.97
CA GLN A 161 -6.09 -16.68 -10.36
C GLN A 161 -6.12 -17.96 -11.20
N ARG A 162 -6.17 -17.85 -12.54
CA ARG A 162 -6.07 -19.02 -13.43
C ARG A 162 -4.72 -19.73 -13.27
N ALA A 163 -3.63 -18.98 -13.20
CA ALA A 163 -2.31 -19.54 -12.95
C ALA A 163 -2.22 -20.22 -11.57
N LYS A 164 -2.72 -19.57 -10.51
CA LYS A 164 -2.80 -20.14 -9.16
C LYS A 164 -3.58 -21.45 -9.13
N LYS A 165 -4.74 -21.51 -9.78
CA LYS A 165 -5.56 -22.73 -9.86
C LYS A 165 -4.84 -23.87 -10.60
N LEU A 166 -4.11 -23.55 -11.66
CA LEU A 166 -3.40 -24.53 -12.47
C LEU A 166 -2.16 -25.09 -11.76
N TRP A 167 -1.38 -24.22 -11.14
CA TRP A 167 -0.04 -24.56 -10.63
C TRP A 167 0.02 -24.80 -9.12
N ASP A 168 -0.93 -24.26 -8.35
CA ASP A 168 -1.04 -24.49 -6.91
C ASP A 168 -2.50 -24.75 -6.48
N PRO A 169 -3.10 -25.85 -6.95
CA PRO A 169 -4.50 -26.19 -6.67
C PRO A 169 -4.77 -26.47 -5.18
N HIS A 170 -3.73 -26.80 -4.41
CA HIS A 170 -3.83 -27.06 -2.96
C HIS A 170 -3.53 -25.84 -2.10
N ASN A 171 -3.29 -24.67 -2.73
CA ASN A 171 -2.98 -23.41 -2.05
C ASN A 171 -1.83 -23.55 -1.02
N VAL A 172 -0.78 -24.28 -1.41
CA VAL A 172 0.42 -24.49 -0.58
C VAL A 172 1.15 -23.17 -0.38
N PHE A 173 1.34 -22.38 -1.44
CA PHE A 173 2.07 -21.12 -1.41
C PHE A 173 1.13 -19.96 -1.10
N ARG A 174 1.03 -19.58 0.18
CA ARG A 174 0.11 -18.52 0.64
C ARG A 174 0.71 -17.64 1.72
N HIS A 175 0.20 -16.42 1.78
CA HIS A 175 0.41 -15.39 2.79
C HIS A 175 -0.80 -14.43 2.75
N GLU A 176 -0.83 -13.42 3.63
CA GLU A 176 -1.99 -12.53 3.84
C GLU A 176 -2.59 -11.95 2.55
N GLN A 177 -1.71 -11.54 1.62
CA GLN A 177 -2.08 -10.97 0.32
C GLN A 177 -1.61 -11.85 -0.86
N SER A 178 -1.72 -13.18 -0.71
CA SER A 178 -1.45 -14.12 -1.79
C SER A 178 -2.62 -14.23 -2.78
N VAL A 179 -2.33 -14.51 -4.05
CA VAL A 179 -3.37 -14.73 -5.07
C VAL A 179 -4.26 -15.90 -4.65
N ALA A 180 -5.55 -15.64 -4.50
CA ALA A 180 -6.56 -16.61 -4.07
C ALA A 180 -7.51 -16.95 -5.22
N VAL A 181 -7.83 -18.24 -5.39
CA VAL A 181 -8.84 -18.70 -6.36
C VAL A 181 -10.24 -18.51 -5.76
N PRO A 182 -11.25 -18.03 -6.51
CA PRO A 182 -12.61 -17.94 -6.00
C PRO A 182 -13.11 -19.33 -5.59
N ALA A 183 -13.88 -19.41 -4.50
CA ALA A 183 -14.53 -20.64 -4.09
C ALA A 183 -15.41 -21.18 -5.25
N ALA A 184 -15.45 -22.50 -5.42
CA ALA A 184 -16.40 -23.09 -6.35
C ALA A 184 -17.82 -22.76 -5.87
N LYS A 185 -18.65 -22.22 -6.78
CA LYS A 185 -20.09 -22.04 -6.55
C LYS A 185 -20.80 -23.39 -6.50
#